data_AF-A0A3D1JSX4-F1
#
_entry.id   AF-A0A3D1JSX4-F1
#
_cell.length_a   1.000
_cell.length_b   1.000
_cell.length_c   1.000
_cell.angle_alpha   90.00
_cell.angle_beta   90.00
_cell.angle_gamma   90.00
#
_symmetry.space_group_name_H-M   'P 1'
#
loop_
_entity.id
_entity.type
_entity.pdbx_description
1 polymer ?
#
loop_
_entity_poly.entity_id
_entity_poly.type
_entity_poly.pdbx_seq_one_letter_code
_entity_poly.pdbx_strand_id
1 'polypeptide(L)'
;MRHPLPYAFARTAQLLLEDDGQQLVLWHGPTPDTALLSEVLRKHAVRELQPLDAHTLAQRISAAYAQGESSAATVVSEVESDADLSRMMQELPAVEDLLEAADDAPIIRMLNALLTQAARDGASDIHIEPYERHSSVRFRVDGTLREVVQPNRALHAALISRL
;
A
#
# COMPACT_ATOMS: atom_id res chain seq x y z
N MET A 1 -18.72 5.23 -7.60
CA MET A 1 -18.12 6.46 -7.01
C MET A 1 -16.66 6.48 -7.39
N ARG A 2 -16.09 7.66 -7.64
CA ARG A 2 -14.65 7.84 -7.85
C ARG A 2 -14.04 8.42 -6.60
N HIS A 3 -12.76 8.12 -6.39
CA HIS A 3 -11.98 8.57 -5.25
C HIS A 3 -10.74 9.33 -5.78
N PRO A 4 -10.80 10.67 -5.88
CA PRO A 4 -9.76 11.45 -6.56
C PRO A 4 -8.45 11.58 -5.77
N LEU A 5 -8.48 11.29 -4.47
CA LEU A 5 -7.30 11.38 -3.62
C LEU A 5 -6.52 10.06 -3.64
N PRO A 6 -5.17 10.10 -3.59
CA PRO A 6 -4.38 8.90 -3.33
C PRO A 6 -4.71 8.31 -1.94
N TYR A 7 -4.79 6.98 -1.84
CA TYR A 7 -5.11 6.29 -0.58
C TYR A 7 -4.19 6.73 0.59
N ALA A 8 -2.87 6.78 0.36
CA ALA A 8 -1.90 7.15 1.38
C ALA A 8 -2.15 8.57 1.93
N PHE A 9 -2.48 9.51 1.05
CA PHE A 9 -2.85 10.87 1.43
C PHE A 9 -4.16 10.87 2.22
N ALA A 10 -5.20 10.18 1.70
CA ALA A 10 -6.51 10.11 2.34
C ALA A 10 -6.42 9.55 3.77
N ARG A 11 -5.65 8.48 3.97
CA ARG A 11 -5.43 7.85 5.28
C ARG A 11 -4.64 8.76 6.23
N THR A 12 -3.52 9.32 5.78
CA THR A 12 -2.65 10.14 6.63
C THR A 12 -3.31 11.45 7.02
N ALA A 13 -3.97 12.11 6.07
CA ALA A 13 -4.67 13.36 6.30
C ALA A 13 -6.01 13.19 7.03
N GLN A 14 -6.51 11.95 7.14
CA GLN A 14 -7.87 11.65 7.61
C GLN A 14 -8.92 12.45 6.80
N LEU A 15 -8.81 12.36 5.47
CA LEU A 15 -9.67 13.03 4.49
C LEU A 15 -10.11 12.04 3.42
N LEU A 16 -11.39 11.97 3.12
CA LEU A 16 -11.93 11.15 2.02
C LEU A 16 -12.75 12.03 1.07
N LEU A 17 -12.33 12.10 -0.18
CA LEU A 17 -13.07 12.78 -1.23
C LEU A 17 -13.85 11.75 -2.05
N GLU A 18 -15.17 11.85 -2.02
CA GLU A 18 -16.08 11.01 -2.81
C GLU A 18 -16.67 11.83 -3.95
N ASP A 19 -16.59 11.27 -5.16
CA ASP A 19 -17.21 11.81 -6.37
C ASP A 19 -18.28 10.84 -6.86
N ASP A 20 -19.54 11.26 -6.78
CA ASP A 20 -20.69 10.53 -7.33
C ASP A 20 -20.97 10.85 -8.80
N GLY A 21 -20.17 11.74 -9.41
CA GLY A 21 -20.33 12.24 -10.77
C GLY A 21 -21.18 13.51 -10.88
N GLN A 22 -21.83 13.95 -9.80
CA GLN A 22 -22.60 15.20 -9.71
C GLN A 22 -22.00 16.18 -8.72
N GLN A 23 -21.42 15.69 -7.64
CA GLN A 23 -20.83 16.51 -6.59
C GLN A 23 -19.66 15.81 -5.89
N LEU A 24 -18.79 16.64 -5.34
CA LEU A 24 -17.66 16.23 -4.51
C LEU A 24 -18.00 16.46 -3.05
N VAL A 25 -18.06 15.37 -2.29
CA VAL A 25 -18.25 15.39 -0.83
C VAL A 25 -16.91 15.07 -0.17
N LEU A 26 -16.44 15.96 0.70
CA LEU A 26 -15.23 15.77 1.49
C LEU A 26 -15.60 15.38 2.91
N TRP A 27 -15.33 14.12 3.25
CA TRP A 27 -15.41 13.63 4.61
C TRP A 27 -14.10 13.89 5.34
N HIS A 28 -14.18 14.35 6.59
CA HIS A 28 -12.99 14.65 7.39
C HIS A 28 -13.11 14.18 8.83
N GLY A 29 -11.97 13.89 9.46
CA GLY A 29 -11.91 13.53 10.88
C GLY A 29 -12.32 14.69 11.79
N PRO A 30 -12.46 14.46 13.11
CA PRO A 30 -12.95 15.47 14.05
C PRO A 30 -11.98 16.68 14.18
N THR A 31 -10.70 16.48 13.90
CA THR A 31 -9.66 17.52 13.95
C THR A 31 -8.77 17.42 12.70
N PRO A 32 -9.22 17.92 11.55
CA PRO A 32 -8.43 17.85 10.32
C PRO A 32 -7.25 18.82 10.36
N ASP A 33 -6.11 18.42 9.80
CA ASP A 33 -5.00 19.32 9.56
C ASP A 33 -5.45 20.43 8.58
N THR A 34 -5.41 21.67 9.04
CA THR A 34 -5.88 22.83 8.26
C THR A 34 -5.12 23.05 6.95
N ALA A 35 -3.82 22.72 6.89
CA ALA A 35 -3.02 22.87 5.69
C ALA A 35 -3.38 21.81 4.64
N LEU A 36 -3.51 20.54 5.08
CA LEU A 36 -3.91 19.45 4.19
C LEU A 36 -5.35 19.62 3.68
N LEU A 37 -6.25 20.04 4.57
CA LEU A 37 -7.63 20.37 4.22
C LEU A 37 -7.68 21.49 3.17
N SER A 38 -6.93 22.57 3.39
CA SER A 38 -6.88 23.71 2.46
C SER A 38 -6.34 23.30 1.08
N GLU A 39 -5.35 22.42 1.02
CA GLU A 39 -4.82 21.92 -0.24
C GLU A 39 -5.86 21.12 -1.04
N VAL A 40 -6.67 20.30 -0.37
CA VAL A 40 -7.78 19.57 -1.01
C VAL A 40 -8.84 20.54 -1.52
N LEU A 41 -9.28 21.48 -0.69
CA LEU A 41 -10.30 22.48 -1.06
C LEU A 41 -9.84 23.41 -2.19
N ARG A 42 -8.53 23.67 -2.28
CA ARG A 42 -7.93 24.48 -3.35
C ARG A 42 -7.93 23.73 -4.69
N LYS A 43 -7.68 22.42 -4.68
CA LYS A 43 -7.58 21.59 -5.90
C LYS A 43 -8.91 21.04 -6.38
N HIS A 44 -9.85 20.82 -5.48
CA HIS A 44 -11.12 20.16 -5.76
C HIS A 44 -12.28 21.08 -5.42
N ALA A 45 -13.25 21.17 -6.33
CA ALA A 45 -14.48 21.92 -6.12
C ALA A 45 -15.44 21.15 -5.18
N VAL A 46 -15.04 21.01 -3.92
CA VAL A 46 -15.82 20.35 -2.87
C VAL A 46 -17.10 21.14 -2.65
N ARG A 47 -18.24 20.46 -2.77
CA ARG A 47 -19.56 21.06 -2.59
C ARG A 47 -20.05 20.94 -1.16
N GLU A 48 -19.61 19.89 -0.47
CA GLU A 48 -20.07 19.56 0.86
C GLU A 48 -18.91 19.04 1.72
N LEU A 49 -18.77 19.59 2.93
CA LEU A 49 -17.82 19.09 3.93
C LEU A 49 -18.61 18.43 5.04
N GLN A 50 -18.26 17.19 5.37
CA GLN A 50 -18.98 16.38 6.34
C GLN A 50 -18.03 15.79 7.38
N PRO A 51 -18.23 16.06 8.68
CA PRO A 51 -17.41 15.47 9.73
C PRO A 51 -17.81 14.00 9.98
N LEU A 52 -16.81 13.16 10.26
CA LEU A 52 -17.00 11.83 10.85
C LEU A 52 -16.09 11.66 12.07
N ASP A 53 -16.46 10.72 12.93
CA ASP A 53 -15.51 10.21 13.91
C ASP A 53 -14.35 9.47 13.20
N ALA A 54 -13.20 9.46 13.86
CA ALA A 54 -11.96 8.92 13.28
C ALA A 54 -12.08 7.43 12.92
N HIS A 55 -12.81 6.65 13.72
CA HIS A 55 -12.95 5.21 13.49
C HIS A 55 -13.78 4.92 12.25
N THR A 56 -14.98 5.49 12.16
CA THR A 56 -15.86 5.34 10.99
C THR A 56 -15.21 5.88 9.72
N LEU A 57 -14.48 7.00 9.81
CA LEU A 57 -13.76 7.55 8.66
C LEU A 57 -12.66 6.60 8.16
N ALA A 58 -11.85 6.05 9.07
CA ALA A 58 -10.80 5.09 8.71
C ALA A 58 -11.37 3.82 8.05
N GLN A 59 -12.50 3.32 8.54
CA GLN A 59 -13.22 2.20 7.93
C GLN A 59 -13.74 2.57 6.54
N ARG A 60 -14.34 3.75 6.39
CA ARG A 60 -14.88 4.23 5.11
C ARG A 60 -13.79 4.44 4.07
N ILE A 61 -12.65 5.03 4.46
CA ILE A 61 -11.45 5.16 3.61
C ILE A 61 -11.03 3.76 3.17
N SER A 62 -10.84 2.82 4.09
CA SER A 62 -10.39 1.46 3.74
C SER A 62 -11.34 0.77 2.75
N ALA A 63 -12.66 0.89 2.97
CA ALA A 63 -13.67 0.33 2.07
C ALA A 63 -13.68 0.97 0.68
N ALA A 64 -13.52 2.30 0.59
CA ALA A 64 -13.50 3.05 -0.66
C ALA A 64 -12.35 2.63 -1.60
N TYR A 65 -11.20 2.29 -1.04
CA TYR A 65 -10.02 1.89 -1.81
C TYR A 65 -9.80 0.37 -1.87
N ALA A 66 -10.71 -0.45 -1.34
CA ALA A 66 -10.61 -1.91 -1.35
C ALA A 66 -10.77 -2.53 -2.76
N GLN A 67 -11.47 -1.84 -3.69
CA GLN A 67 -11.81 -2.38 -5.01
C GLN A 67 -10.84 -2.01 -6.16
N GLY A 68 -9.83 -1.17 -5.90
CA GLY A 68 -8.79 -0.90 -6.89
C GLY A 68 -7.81 -2.08 -6.97
N GLU A 69 -7.64 -2.66 -8.16
CA GLU A 69 -6.73 -3.78 -8.43
C GLU A 69 -5.40 -3.63 -7.66
N SER A 70 -5.10 -4.63 -6.81
CA SER A 70 -3.97 -4.64 -5.87
C SER A 70 -4.04 -3.58 -4.76
N SER A 71 -5.13 -3.62 -3.97
CA SER A 71 -5.42 -2.58 -2.97
C SER A 71 -4.29 -2.41 -1.94
N ALA A 72 -3.62 -1.27 -2.04
CA ALA A 72 -2.68 -0.78 -1.05
C ALA A 72 -3.30 -0.71 0.36
N ALA A 73 -4.63 -0.63 0.49
CA ALA A 73 -5.30 -0.66 1.78
C ALA A 73 -5.20 -2.04 2.44
N THR A 74 -5.43 -3.12 1.68
CA THR A 74 -5.28 -4.50 2.13
C THR A 74 -3.84 -4.79 2.55
N VAL A 75 -2.88 -4.42 1.71
CA VAL A 75 -1.45 -4.57 2.01
C VAL A 75 -1.06 -3.80 3.26
N VAL A 76 -1.53 -2.56 3.41
CA VAL A 76 -1.24 -1.73 4.58
C VAL A 76 -1.88 -2.30 5.86
N SER A 77 -3.07 -2.91 5.79
CA SER A 77 -3.66 -3.59 6.96
C SER A 77 -3.00 -4.94 7.27
N GLU A 78 -2.44 -5.62 6.28
CA GLU A 78 -1.79 -6.94 6.46
C GLU A 78 -0.33 -6.83 6.92
N VAL A 79 0.36 -5.73 6.61
CA VAL A 79 1.78 -5.51 6.93
C VAL A 79 1.95 -4.92 8.35
N GLU A 80 1.08 -5.26 9.30
CA GLU A 80 1.18 -4.79 10.70
C GLU A 80 2.34 -5.47 11.47
N SER A 81 2.92 -6.55 10.96
CA SER A 81 4.10 -7.18 11.56
C SER A 81 5.07 -7.81 10.54
N ASP A 82 6.36 -7.89 10.90
CA ASP A 82 7.42 -8.57 10.14
C ASP A 82 7.11 -10.08 9.94
N ALA A 83 6.32 -10.66 10.86
CA ALA A 83 5.88 -12.05 10.80
C ALA A 83 4.84 -12.30 9.70
N ASP A 84 4.06 -11.29 9.30
CA ASP A 84 3.04 -11.42 8.26
C ASP A 84 3.67 -11.46 6.87
N LEU A 85 4.71 -10.65 6.63
CA LEU A 85 5.44 -10.64 5.36
C LEU A 85 6.10 -12.00 5.06
N SER A 86 6.71 -12.62 6.06
CA SER A 86 7.31 -13.95 5.92
C SER A 86 6.28 -15.04 5.59
N ARG A 87 5.06 -14.96 6.15
CA ARG A 87 3.97 -15.89 5.86
C ARG A 87 3.42 -15.69 4.45
N MET A 88 3.17 -14.45 4.05
CA MET A 88 2.74 -14.11 2.68
C MET A 88 3.67 -14.69 1.62
N MET A 89 4.98 -14.73 1.90
CA MET A 89 5.97 -15.25 0.97
C MET A 89 6.05 -16.76 0.91
N GLN A 90 5.61 -17.45 1.97
CA GLN A 90 5.46 -18.91 1.96
C GLN A 90 4.16 -19.36 1.29
N GLU A 91 3.13 -18.49 1.28
CA GLU A 91 1.84 -18.74 0.65
C GLU A 91 1.81 -18.43 -0.86
N LEU A 92 2.91 -17.91 -1.42
CA LEU A 92 3.01 -17.71 -2.86
C LEU A 92 2.99 -19.06 -3.59
N PRO A 93 2.16 -19.21 -4.66
CA PRO A 93 2.14 -20.42 -5.47
C PRO A 93 3.52 -20.76 -6.02
N ALA A 94 3.71 -22.02 -6.41
CA ALA A 94 4.91 -22.42 -7.12
C ALA A 94 5.08 -21.57 -8.38
N VAL A 95 6.33 -21.31 -8.77
CA VAL A 95 6.61 -20.42 -9.91
C VAL A 95 6.10 -20.99 -11.24
N GLU A 96 5.94 -22.32 -11.33
CA GLU A 96 5.22 -22.95 -12.45
C GLU A 96 3.76 -22.46 -12.53
N ASP A 97 3.05 -22.37 -11.41
CA ASP A 97 1.66 -21.88 -11.36
C ASP A 97 1.57 -20.38 -11.64
N LEU A 98 2.60 -19.60 -11.28
CA LEU A 98 2.66 -18.15 -11.54
C LEU A 98 2.96 -17.80 -13.00
N LEU A 99 3.58 -18.70 -13.75
CA LEU A 99 3.82 -18.53 -15.19
C LEU A 99 2.58 -18.94 -16.02
N GLU A 100 1.77 -19.87 -15.51
CA GLU A 100 0.51 -20.30 -16.13
C GLU A 100 -0.68 -19.41 -15.74
N ALA A 101 -0.67 -18.86 -14.52
CA ALA A 101 -1.62 -17.85 -14.10
C ALA A 101 -1.25 -16.50 -14.71
N ALA A 102 -2.10 -15.97 -15.59
CA ALA A 102 -2.03 -14.59 -16.08
C ALA A 102 -2.26 -13.54 -14.97
N ASP A 103 -2.25 -13.95 -13.70
CA ASP A 103 -2.62 -13.13 -12.55
C ASP A 103 -1.37 -12.73 -11.77
N ASP A 104 -0.84 -11.56 -12.10
CA ASP A 104 0.30 -10.93 -11.43
C ASP A 104 0.01 -10.53 -9.97
N ALA A 105 -1.25 -10.66 -9.53
CA ALA A 105 -1.72 -10.16 -8.25
C ALA A 105 -0.86 -10.61 -7.05
N PRO A 106 -0.39 -11.87 -6.91
CA PRO A 106 0.41 -12.28 -5.76
C PRO A 106 1.77 -11.58 -5.70
N ILE A 107 2.45 -11.43 -6.84
CA ILE A 107 3.76 -10.78 -6.93
C ILE A 107 3.62 -9.27 -6.67
N ILE A 108 2.61 -8.63 -7.25
CA ILE A 108 2.35 -7.20 -7.00
C ILE A 108 2.00 -6.97 -5.53
N ARG A 109 1.19 -7.84 -4.90
CA ARG A 109 0.89 -7.73 -3.46
C ARG A 109 2.16 -7.84 -2.61
N MET A 110 3.03 -8.81 -2.90
CA MET A 110 4.31 -8.96 -2.19
C MET A 110 5.20 -7.72 -2.37
N LEU A 111 5.30 -7.19 -3.59
CA LEU A 111 6.10 -6.00 -3.86
C LEU A 111 5.57 -4.78 -3.10
N ASN A 112 4.26 -4.56 -3.14
CA ASN A 112 3.60 -3.50 -2.38
C ASN A 112 3.82 -3.65 -0.88
N ALA A 113 3.81 -4.88 -0.36
CA ALA A 113 4.08 -5.16 1.05
C ALA A 113 5.52 -4.78 1.43
N LEU A 114 6.50 -5.17 0.61
CA LEU A 114 7.91 -4.78 0.79
C LEU A 114 8.10 -3.26 0.76
N LEU A 115 7.51 -2.58 -0.21
CA LEU A 115 7.59 -1.12 -0.32
C LEU A 115 6.94 -0.43 0.88
N THR A 116 5.79 -0.94 1.32
CA THR A 116 5.08 -0.41 2.50
C THR A 116 5.92 -0.59 3.77
N GLN A 117 6.49 -1.77 3.97
CA GLN A 117 7.35 -2.04 5.13
C GLN A 117 8.61 -1.17 5.10
N ALA A 118 9.25 -1.04 3.93
CA ALA A 118 10.42 -0.17 3.77
C ALA A 118 10.10 1.29 4.12
N ALA A 119 8.96 1.80 3.66
CA ALA A 119 8.51 3.16 3.99
C ALA A 119 8.21 3.33 5.49
N ARG A 120 7.54 2.35 6.12
CA ARG A 120 7.27 2.35 7.57
C ARG A 120 8.53 2.39 8.40
N ASP A 121 9.51 1.58 8.01
CA ASP A 121 10.75 1.44 8.73
C ASP A 121 11.77 2.55 8.40
N GLY A 122 11.40 3.52 7.56
CA GLY A 122 12.29 4.61 7.16
C GLY A 122 13.51 4.14 6.37
N ALA A 123 13.38 3.05 5.61
CA ALA A 123 14.48 2.54 4.81
C ALA A 123 14.83 3.52 3.68
N SER A 124 16.12 3.83 3.55
CA SER A 124 16.64 4.67 2.47
C SER A 124 16.77 3.89 1.16
N ASP A 125 16.98 2.58 1.24
CA ASP A 125 17.23 1.71 0.08
C ASP A 125 16.65 0.32 0.31
N ILE A 126 16.18 -0.29 -0.78
CA ILE A 126 15.73 -1.67 -0.84
C ILE A 126 16.66 -2.41 -1.80
N HIS A 127 17.34 -3.44 -1.30
CA HIS A 127 18.22 -4.30 -2.06
C HIS A 127 17.53 -5.62 -2.33
N ILE A 128 17.45 -6.03 -3.60
CA ILE A 128 16.94 -7.35 -4.02
C ILE A 128 18.07 -8.08 -4.73
N GLU A 129 18.60 -9.11 -4.10
CA GLU A 129 19.84 -9.76 -4.51
C GLU A 129 19.62 -11.24 -4.84
N PRO A 130 20.04 -11.71 -6.02
CA PRO A 130 20.00 -13.12 -6.35
C PRO A 130 21.19 -13.85 -5.71
N TYR A 131 20.91 -14.95 -5.01
CA TYR A 131 21.89 -15.93 -4.57
C TYR A 131 21.72 -17.24 -5.35
N GLU A 132 22.58 -18.23 -5.11
CA GLU A 132 22.52 -19.50 -5.84
C GLU A 132 21.20 -20.25 -5.61
N ARG A 133 20.75 -20.30 -4.35
CA ARG A 133 19.57 -21.10 -3.92
C ARG A 133 18.38 -20.29 -3.46
N HIS A 134 18.53 -18.99 -3.29
CA HIS A 134 17.47 -18.10 -2.82
C HIS A 134 17.65 -16.70 -3.42
N SER A 135 16.70 -15.82 -3.17
CA SER A 135 16.87 -14.38 -3.30
C SER A 135 16.86 -13.78 -1.90
N SER A 136 17.61 -12.71 -1.67
CA SER A 136 17.58 -11.96 -0.41
C SER A 136 17.02 -10.57 -0.66
N VAL A 137 16.13 -10.11 0.22
CA VAL A 137 15.66 -8.73 0.24
C VAL A 137 16.14 -8.07 1.52
N ARG A 138 16.89 -6.96 1.38
CA ARG A 138 17.50 -6.24 2.50
C ARG A 138 17.13 -4.76 2.46
N PHE A 139 16.89 -4.17 3.62
CA PHE A 139 16.65 -2.73 3.75
C PHE A 139 17.87 -2.06 4.36
N ARG A 140 18.24 -0.89 3.84
CA ARG A 140 19.18 0.02 4.50
C ARG A 140 18.38 1.01 5.36
N VAL A 141 18.49 0.90 6.67
CA VAL A 141 17.86 1.82 7.64
C VAL A 141 18.97 2.44 8.48
N ASP A 142 19.01 3.77 8.55
CA ASP A 142 20.04 4.52 9.27
C ASP A 142 21.48 4.05 8.96
N GLY A 143 21.73 3.75 7.69
CA GLY A 143 23.04 3.29 7.20
C GLY A 143 23.35 1.80 7.46
N THR A 144 22.50 1.08 8.18
CA THR A 144 22.68 -0.35 8.46
C THR A 144 21.83 -1.20 7.52
N LEU A 145 22.44 -2.22 6.93
CA LEU A 145 21.74 -3.23 6.13
C LEU A 145 21.16 -4.32 7.04
N ARG A 146 19.86 -4.56 6.92
CA ARG A 146 19.18 -5.70 7.55
C ARG A 146 18.47 -6.55 6.52
N GLU A 147 18.58 -7.85 6.65
CA GLU A 147 17.78 -8.78 5.86
C GLU A 147 16.36 -8.83 6.40
N VAL A 148 15.39 -8.70 5.50
CA VAL A 148 13.97 -8.67 5.84
C VAL A 148 13.33 -9.99 5.46
N VAL A 149 13.68 -10.51 4.27
CA VAL A 149 13.11 -11.77 3.81
C VAL A 149 13.95 -12.47 2.74
N GLN A 150 13.86 -13.80 2.71
CA GLN A 150 14.56 -14.67 1.77
C GLN A 150 13.59 -15.44 0.86
N PRO A 151 13.09 -14.82 -0.23
CA PRO A 151 12.25 -15.51 -1.20
C PRO A 151 12.96 -16.70 -1.87
N ASN A 152 12.16 -17.66 -2.34
CA ASN A 152 12.66 -18.69 -3.25
C ASN A 152 13.31 -18.02 -4.48
N ARG A 153 14.47 -18.55 -4.90
CA ARG A 153 15.22 -18.14 -6.11
C ARG A 153 14.31 -17.91 -7.31
N ALA A 154 13.31 -18.76 -7.50
CA ALA A 154 12.43 -18.73 -8.65
C ALA A 154 11.57 -17.45 -8.71
N LEU A 155 11.24 -16.83 -7.57
CA LEU A 155 10.46 -15.59 -7.50
C LEU A 155 11.28 -14.35 -7.89
N HIS A 156 12.60 -14.45 -7.92
CA HIS A 156 13.47 -13.29 -8.15
C HIS A 156 13.16 -12.60 -9.50
N ALA A 157 13.05 -13.38 -10.58
CA ALA A 157 12.78 -12.80 -11.90
C ALA A 157 11.42 -12.11 -11.96
N ALA A 158 10.40 -12.67 -11.31
CA ALA A 158 9.07 -12.09 -11.25
C ALA A 158 9.06 -10.75 -10.48
N LEU A 159 9.80 -10.66 -9.38
CA LEU A 159 9.96 -9.42 -8.62
C LEU A 159 10.64 -8.32 -9.44
N ILE A 160 11.73 -8.65 -10.13
CA ILE A 160 12.47 -7.69 -10.96
C ILE A 160 11.62 -7.20 -12.14
N SER A 161 10.79 -8.07 -12.74
CA SER A 161 9.91 -7.71 -13.85
C SER A 161 8.87 -6.62 -13.51
N ARG A 162 8.59 -6.40 -12.22
CA ARG A 162 7.51 -5.52 -11.72
C ARG A 162 8.01 -4.22 -11.08
N LEU A 163 9.33 -3.98 -11.09
CA LEU A 163 9.98 -2.75 -10.60
C LEU A 163 10.20 -1.74 -11.72
#